data_AF-A0A2P6TG27-F1
#
_entry.id   AF-A0A2P6TG27-F1
#
_cell.length_a   1.000
_cell.length_b   1.000
_cell.length_c   1.000
_cell.angle_alpha   90.00
_cell.angle_beta   90.00
_cell.angle_gamma   90.00
#
_symmetry.space_group_name_H-M   'P 1'
#
loop_
_entity.id
_entity.type
_entity.pdbx_description
1 polymer ?
#
loop_
_entity_poly.entity_id
_entity_poly.type
_entity_poly.pdbx_seq_one_letter_code
_entity_poly.pdbx_strand_id
1 'polypeptide(L)'
;MEPTQGAGPGPSSTRLAWVCGACQRECIPIRAESRCLCGHRQREHDPEHGWRCKCGGCTCRAFFYIVAQGAWILRCRCKHKHTEHDPGSRACAKRGCTCAAFDSPWVCNCDHGWAEHRQVEVAEAPSSIGAMLAAAAAAELDAMQAVQRGGGSGANG
;
A
#
# COMPACT_ATOMS: atom_id res chain seq x y z
N MET A 1 -17.94 37.29 15.50
CA MET A 1 -17.06 36.95 14.38
C MET A 1 -16.19 35.80 14.86
N GLU A 2 -16.61 34.56 14.58
CA GLU A 2 -15.84 33.38 14.97
C GLU A 2 -14.63 33.21 14.04
N PRO A 3 -13.47 32.79 14.55
CA PRO A 3 -12.31 32.53 13.72
C PRO A 3 -12.53 31.25 12.90
N THR A 4 -12.35 31.39 11.59
CA THR A 4 -12.34 30.30 10.62
C THR A 4 -11.26 29.30 11.01
N GLN A 5 -11.67 28.08 11.36
CA GLN A 5 -10.77 26.97 11.58
C GLN A 5 -10.01 26.69 10.28
N GLY A 6 -8.70 26.91 10.30
CA GLY A 6 -7.82 26.53 9.20
C GLY A 6 -7.91 25.04 8.98
N ALA A 7 -8.32 24.64 7.77
CA ALA A 7 -8.22 23.27 7.33
C ALA A 7 -6.74 22.85 7.39
N GLY A 8 -6.40 22.01 8.37
CA GLY A 8 -5.12 21.31 8.35
C GLY A 8 -4.99 20.50 7.05
N PRO A 9 -3.76 20.14 6.64
CA PRO A 9 -3.57 19.30 5.46
C PRO A 9 -4.43 18.04 5.64
N GLY A 10 -5.38 17.82 4.73
CA GLY A 10 -6.19 16.61 4.72
C GLY A 10 -5.28 15.37 4.69
N PRO A 11 -5.75 14.22 5.17
CA PRO A 11 -4.91 13.02 5.25
C PRO A 11 -4.32 12.74 3.87
N SER A 12 -3.00 12.63 3.82
CA SER A 12 -2.26 12.21 2.63
C SER A 12 -2.78 10.83 2.20
N SER A 13 -3.61 10.80 1.17
CA SER A 13 -4.16 9.56 0.63
C SER A 13 -3.00 8.66 0.23
N THR A 14 -3.03 7.41 0.68
CA THR A 14 -1.96 6.44 0.46
C THR A 14 -2.52 5.25 -0.27
N ARG A 15 -1.79 4.74 -1.26
CA ARG A 15 -2.12 3.51 -1.98
C ARG A 15 -1.06 2.45 -1.75
N LEU A 16 -1.39 1.23 -2.15
CA LEU A 16 -0.44 0.12 -2.17
C LEU A 16 0.19 -0.01 -3.56
N ALA A 17 1.48 -0.34 -3.60
CA ALA A 17 2.22 -0.65 -4.82
C ALA A 17 2.94 -2.00 -4.68
N TRP A 18 2.95 -2.79 -5.75
CA TRP A 18 3.71 -4.04 -5.82
C TRP A 18 5.02 -3.80 -6.56
N VAL A 19 6.11 -3.70 -5.80
CA VAL A 19 7.41 -3.26 -6.31
C VAL A 19 8.42 -4.41 -6.31
N CYS A 20 9.20 -4.51 -7.38
CA CYS A 20 10.33 -5.43 -7.46
C CYS A 20 11.57 -4.79 -6.83
N GLY A 21 12.24 -5.49 -5.92
CA GLY A 21 13.50 -5.10 -5.31
C GLY A 21 14.72 -5.23 -6.22
N ALA A 22 14.64 -6.02 -7.29
CA ALA A 22 15.74 -6.13 -8.24
C ALA A 22 15.70 -5.00 -9.29
N CYS A 23 14.57 -4.82 -9.98
CA CYS A 23 14.45 -3.80 -11.03
C CYS A 23 13.86 -2.47 -10.56
N GLN A 24 13.50 -2.32 -9.28
CA GLN A 24 13.00 -1.08 -8.65
C GLN A 24 11.76 -0.45 -9.31
N ARG A 25 10.95 -1.26 -10.00
CA ARG A 25 9.70 -0.81 -10.66
C ARG A 25 8.48 -1.31 -9.90
N GLU A 26 7.39 -0.56 -10.01
CA GLU A 26 6.05 -1.09 -9.73
C GLU A 26 5.67 -2.04 -10.88
N CYS A 27 5.76 -3.35 -10.61
CA CYS A 27 5.59 -4.35 -11.66
C CYS A 27 4.12 -4.63 -11.97
N ILE A 28 3.25 -4.57 -10.96
CA ILE A 28 1.83 -4.83 -11.12
C ILE A 28 1.03 -3.80 -10.29
N PRO A 29 0.06 -3.10 -10.88
CA PRO A 29 -0.77 -2.16 -10.13
C PRO A 29 -1.69 -2.92 -9.16
N ILE A 30 -1.69 -2.51 -7.90
CA ILE A 30 -2.71 -2.93 -6.92
C ILE A 30 -3.90 -1.99 -7.06
N ARG A 31 -5.08 -2.55 -7.32
CA ARG A 31 -6.33 -1.80 -7.55
C ARG A 31 -7.37 -2.20 -6.51
N ALA A 32 -8.48 -1.47 -6.45
CA ALA A 32 -9.64 -1.78 -5.59
C ALA A 32 -10.15 -3.23 -5.71
N GLU A 33 -9.97 -3.85 -6.88
CA GLU A 33 -10.38 -5.23 -7.20
C GLU A 33 -9.33 -6.30 -6.89
N SER A 34 -8.10 -5.89 -6.58
CA SER A 34 -7.01 -6.81 -6.29
C SER A 34 -7.33 -7.69 -5.09
N ARG A 35 -6.93 -8.97 -5.16
CA ARG A 35 -7.25 -9.97 -4.13
C ARG A 35 -6.21 -9.98 -3.02
N CYS A 36 -6.71 -10.08 -1.79
CA CYS A 36 -5.94 -10.33 -0.59
C CYS A 36 -5.78 -11.84 -0.35
N LEU A 37 -4.80 -12.24 0.47
CA LEU A 37 -4.66 -13.59 1.02
C LEU A 37 -5.97 -14.12 1.62
N CYS A 38 -6.75 -13.27 2.30
CA CYS A 38 -8.04 -13.65 2.89
C CYS A 38 -9.17 -13.86 1.86
N GLY A 39 -8.92 -13.64 0.57
CA GLY A 39 -9.89 -13.74 -0.52
C GLY A 39 -10.69 -12.47 -0.81
N HIS A 40 -10.73 -11.52 0.14
CA HIS A 40 -11.39 -10.22 -0.02
C HIS A 40 -10.58 -9.27 -0.92
N ARG A 41 -11.26 -8.26 -1.43
CA ARG A 41 -10.73 -7.24 -2.34
C ARG A 41 -10.03 -6.13 -1.57
N GLN A 42 -9.12 -5.41 -2.22
CA GLN A 42 -8.38 -4.31 -1.59
C GLN A 42 -9.32 -3.23 -1.04
N ARG A 43 -10.42 -2.89 -1.73
CA ARG A 43 -11.39 -1.89 -1.25
C ARG A 43 -12.11 -2.27 0.04
N GLU A 44 -12.08 -3.55 0.40
CA GLU A 44 -12.66 -4.07 1.63
C GLU A 44 -11.67 -3.95 2.80
N HIS A 45 -10.49 -3.37 2.57
CA HIS A 45 -9.47 -3.09 3.57
C HIS A 45 -9.42 -1.58 3.85
N ASP A 46 -9.11 -1.24 5.09
CA ASP A 46 -9.12 0.14 5.58
C ASP A 46 -7.73 0.78 5.51
N PRO A 47 -7.48 1.74 4.59
CA PRO A 47 -6.18 2.40 4.48
C PRO A 47 -5.76 3.15 5.76
N GLU A 48 -6.71 3.65 6.55
CA GLU A 48 -6.41 4.44 7.75
C GLU A 48 -5.97 3.56 8.93
N HIS A 49 -6.38 2.28 8.91
CA HIS A 49 -6.17 1.35 10.02
C HIS A 49 -5.20 0.21 9.65
N GLY A 50 -4.18 0.53 8.86
CA GLY A 50 -3.12 -0.42 8.47
C GLY A 50 -3.61 -1.49 7.49
N TRP A 51 -4.56 -1.13 6.63
CA TRP A 51 -5.16 -2.03 5.63
C TRP A 51 -5.80 -3.27 6.24
N ARG A 52 -6.45 -3.16 7.41
CA ARG A 52 -7.22 -4.26 8.00
C ARG A 52 -8.48 -4.56 7.19
N CYS A 53 -8.85 -5.83 7.08
CA CYS A 53 -10.09 -6.21 6.38
C CYS A 53 -11.31 -5.83 7.23
N LYS A 54 -12.31 -5.21 6.59
CA LYS A 54 -13.56 -4.77 7.23
C LYS A 54 -14.71 -5.76 7.06
N CYS A 55 -14.52 -6.85 6.31
CA CYS A 55 -15.54 -7.87 6.13
C CYS A 55 -15.80 -8.61 7.46
N GLY A 56 -17.07 -8.78 7.81
CA GLY A 56 -17.48 -9.37 9.09
C GLY A 56 -16.86 -10.74 9.34
N GLY A 57 -16.23 -10.92 10.50
CA GLY A 57 -15.61 -12.19 10.91
C GLY A 57 -14.24 -12.49 10.29
N CYS A 58 -13.72 -11.63 9.41
CA CYS A 58 -12.39 -11.81 8.83
C CYS A 58 -11.29 -11.43 9.84
N THR A 59 -10.30 -12.31 10.04
CA THR A 59 -9.18 -12.09 10.97
C THR A 59 -7.97 -11.39 10.33
N CYS A 60 -8.09 -10.99 9.06
CA CYS A 60 -7.02 -10.40 8.26
C CYS A 60 -6.59 -9.02 8.78
N ARG A 61 -5.32 -8.92 9.20
CA ARG A 61 -4.79 -7.72 9.88
C ARG A 61 -4.14 -6.69 8.95
N ALA A 62 -3.86 -7.07 7.71
CA ALA A 62 -3.28 -6.20 6.70
C ALA A 62 -3.55 -6.80 5.32
N PHE A 63 -3.76 -5.97 4.30
CA PHE A 63 -3.88 -6.42 2.93
C PHE A 63 -2.58 -7.11 2.48
N PHE A 64 -2.70 -8.33 1.95
CA PHE A 64 -1.59 -9.10 1.39
C PHE A 64 -1.92 -9.42 -0.06
N TYR A 65 -1.30 -8.70 -0.99
CA TYR A 65 -1.60 -8.84 -2.41
C TYR A 65 -1.34 -10.26 -2.93
N ILE A 66 -2.30 -10.82 -3.66
CA ILE A 66 -2.16 -12.05 -4.44
C ILE A 66 -2.31 -11.71 -5.92
N VAL A 67 -1.26 -11.96 -6.70
CA VAL A 67 -1.27 -11.72 -8.14
C VAL A 67 -2.30 -12.64 -8.81
N ALA A 68 -3.14 -12.03 -9.65
CA ALA A 68 -4.23 -12.67 -10.37
C ALA A 68 -4.50 -11.94 -11.70
N GLN A 69 -5.00 -12.67 -12.70
CA GLN A 69 -5.44 -12.14 -13.98
C GLN A 69 -6.72 -12.86 -14.41
N GLY A 70 -7.85 -12.15 -14.44
CA GLY A 70 -9.15 -12.76 -14.72
C GLY A 70 -9.49 -13.86 -13.70
N ALA A 71 -9.75 -15.07 -14.19
CA ALA A 71 -10.02 -16.25 -13.35
C ALA A 71 -8.74 -16.94 -12.82
N TRP A 72 -7.56 -16.59 -13.35
CA TRP A 72 -6.29 -17.18 -12.93
C TRP A 72 -5.75 -16.45 -11.69
N ILE A 73 -5.24 -17.21 -10.73
CA ILE A 73 -4.66 -16.70 -9.49
C ILE A 73 -3.48 -17.56 -9.04
N LEU A 74 -2.48 -16.93 -8.45
CA LEU A 74 -1.30 -17.64 -7.95
C LEU A 74 -1.65 -18.71 -6.92
N ARG A 75 -0.85 -19.76 -6.96
CA ARG A 75 -0.79 -20.80 -5.95
C ARG A 75 0.50 -20.68 -5.15
N CYS A 76 0.43 -21.17 -3.93
CA CYS A 76 1.61 -21.33 -3.11
C CYS A 76 2.47 -22.49 -3.64
N ARG A 77 3.77 -22.50 -3.31
CA ARG A 77 4.72 -23.59 -3.56
C ARG A 77 4.26 -24.90 -2.89
N CYS A 78 3.47 -24.81 -1.82
CA CYS A 78 2.77 -25.97 -1.24
C CYS A 78 1.55 -26.46 -2.05
N LYS A 79 1.33 -25.90 -3.25
CA LYS A 79 0.25 -26.18 -4.23
C LYS A 79 -1.16 -25.74 -3.84
N HIS A 80 -1.35 -25.30 -2.61
CA HIS A 80 -2.63 -24.80 -2.12
C HIS A 80 -2.92 -23.37 -2.60
N LYS A 81 -4.20 -23.02 -2.60
CA LYS A 81 -4.70 -21.68 -2.93
C LYS A 81 -4.38 -20.71 -1.79
N HIS A 82 -4.29 -19.42 -2.11
CA HIS A 82 -4.08 -18.35 -1.12
C HIS A 82 -5.11 -18.38 0.02
N THR A 83 -6.39 -18.66 -0.25
CA THR A 83 -7.45 -18.77 0.77
C THR A 83 -7.35 -20.00 1.67
N GLU A 84 -6.44 -20.92 1.37
CA GLU A 84 -6.13 -22.06 2.25
C GLU A 84 -5.01 -21.71 3.25
N HIS A 85 -4.57 -20.46 3.27
CA HIS A 85 -3.70 -19.89 4.29
C HIS A 85 -4.51 -19.02 5.24
N ASP A 86 -4.25 -19.16 6.54
CA ASP A 86 -4.89 -18.32 7.55
C ASP A 86 -4.40 -16.87 7.40
N PRO A 87 -5.28 -15.87 7.27
CA PRO A 87 -4.85 -14.50 7.01
C PRO A 87 -4.25 -13.79 8.22
N GLY A 88 -4.35 -14.36 9.43
CA GLY A 88 -3.69 -13.83 10.63
C GLY A 88 -2.23 -14.27 10.74
N SER A 89 -2.00 -15.58 10.65
CA SER A 89 -0.69 -16.24 10.80
C SER A 89 0.06 -16.41 9.48
N ARG A 90 -0.66 -16.36 8.34
CA ARG A 90 -0.20 -16.66 6.97
C ARG A 90 0.16 -18.12 6.70
N ALA A 91 0.10 -18.99 7.72
CA ALA A 91 0.37 -20.41 7.59
C ALA A 91 -0.73 -21.11 6.79
N CYS A 92 -0.35 -22.14 6.04
CA CYS A 92 -1.31 -22.98 5.34
C CYS A 92 -2.13 -23.79 6.36
N ALA A 93 -3.45 -23.65 6.30
CA ALA A 93 -4.39 -24.33 7.19
C ALA A 93 -4.75 -25.76 6.71
N LYS A 94 -4.17 -26.22 5.60
CA LYS A 94 -4.44 -27.58 5.09
C LYS A 94 -3.79 -28.62 5.97
N ARG A 95 -4.59 -29.61 6.38
CA ARG A 95 -4.16 -30.72 7.24
C ARG A 95 -2.89 -31.38 6.69
N GLY A 96 -1.87 -31.46 7.54
CA GLY A 96 -0.57 -32.07 7.20
C GLY A 96 0.38 -31.18 6.40
N CYS A 97 -0.01 -29.94 6.06
CA CYS A 97 0.87 -28.97 5.43
C CYS A 97 1.68 -28.23 6.51
N THR A 98 3.00 -28.10 6.31
CA THR A 98 3.92 -27.37 7.21
C THR A 98 4.30 -25.99 6.67
N CYS A 99 3.62 -25.52 5.62
CA CYS A 99 3.91 -24.25 4.98
C CYS A 99 3.56 -23.08 5.90
N ALA A 100 4.57 -22.31 6.31
CA ALA A 100 4.43 -21.23 7.28
C ALA A 100 3.91 -19.90 6.69
N ALA A 101 4.06 -19.69 5.38
CA ALA A 101 3.64 -18.47 4.70
C ALA A 101 3.36 -18.74 3.23
N PHE A 102 2.49 -17.92 2.61
CA PHE A 102 2.28 -17.97 1.16
C PHE A 102 3.55 -17.53 0.42
N ASP A 103 4.15 -18.46 -0.32
CA ASP A 103 5.26 -18.23 -1.27
C ASP A 103 4.88 -18.83 -2.63
N SER A 104 5.14 -18.16 -3.74
CA SER A 104 4.81 -18.67 -5.08
C SER A 104 6.06 -18.94 -5.93
N PRO A 105 6.13 -20.05 -6.70
CA PRO A 105 7.23 -20.29 -7.64
C PRO A 105 7.11 -19.46 -8.93
N TRP A 106 6.10 -18.59 -9.05
CA TRP A 106 5.87 -17.76 -10.23
C TRP A 106 6.98 -16.73 -10.43
N VAL A 107 7.32 -16.50 -11.70
CA VAL A 107 8.26 -15.48 -12.16
C VAL A 107 7.46 -14.35 -12.78
N CYS A 108 7.75 -13.12 -12.35
CA CYS A 108 7.11 -11.92 -12.88
C CYS A 108 7.56 -11.64 -14.31
N ASN A 109 6.75 -10.89 -15.05
CA ASN A 109 7.11 -10.38 -16.38
C ASN A 109 8.33 -9.44 -16.37
N CYS A 110 8.83 -9.05 -15.20
CA CYS A 110 10.11 -8.36 -15.05
C CYS A 110 11.31 -9.33 -14.93
N ASP A 111 11.10 -10.62 -15.18
CA ASP A 111 12.06 -11.74 -15.10
C ASP A 111 12.60 -12.06 -13.69
N HIS A 112 12.00 -11.49 -12.65
CA HIS A 112 12.36 -11.76 -11.25
C HIS A 112 11.29 -12.59 -10.53
N GLY A 113 11.73 -13.42 -9.58
CA GLY A 113 10.84 -14.29 -8.81
C GLY A 113 9.88 -13.54 -7.89
N TRP A 114 8.82 -14.23 -7.45
CA TRP A 114 7.86 -13.73 -6.44
C TRP A 114 8.54 -13.10 -5.22
N ALA A 115 9.55 -13.76 -4.66
CA ALA A 115 10.25 -13.33 -3.45
C ALA A 115 11.00 -11.99 -3.61
N GLU A 116 11.32 -11.59 -4.85
CA GLU A 116 11.95 -10.29 -5.14
C GLU A 116 10.95 -9.15 -5.10
N HIS A 117 9.66 -9.41 -4.89
CA HIS A 117 8.62 -8.40 -4.86
C HIS A 117 8.07 -8.18 -3.46
N ARG A 118 7.75 -6.92 -3.17
CA ARG A 118 7.14 -6.51 -1.92
C ARG A 118 5.98 -5.55 -2.18
N GLN A 119 5.01 -5.59 -1.28
CA GLN A 119 3.98 -4.57 -1.21
C GLN A 119 4.51 -3.41 -0.37
N VAL A 120 4.36 -2.20 -0.86
CA VAL A 120 4.71 -0.97 -0.15
C VAL A 120 3.55 0.01 -0.18
N GLU A 121 3.46 0.85 0.85
CA GLU A 121 2.58 2.01 0.87
C GLU A 121 3.27 3.19 0.20
N VAL A 122 2.56 3.88 -0.70
CA VAL A 122 3.05 5.05 -1.42
C VAL A 122 2.01 6.16 -1.37
N ALA A 123 2.47 7.40 -1.18
CA ALA A 123 1.59 8.57 -1.25
C ALA A 123 0.91 8.61 -2.62
N GLU A 124 -0.41 8.84 -2.64
CA GLU A 124 -1.11 9.10 -3.89
C GLU A 124 -0.79 10.51 -4.37
N ALA A 125 -0.38 10.59 -5.63
CA ALA A 125 -0.27 11.87 -6.30
C ALA A 125 -1.67 12.49 -6.45
N PRO A 126 -1.79 13.83 -6.38
CA PRO A 126 -3.05 14.50 -6.66
C PRO A 126 -3.57 14.11 -8.05
N SER A 127 -4.78 13.58 -8.09
CA SER A 127 -5.39 13.02 -9.31
C SER A 127 -6.26 14.02 -10.07
N SER A 128 -6.51 15.21 -9.51
CA SER A 128 -7.29 16.28 -10.15
C SER A 128 -6.47 17.56 -10.27
N ILE A 129 -6.77 18.39 -11.27
CA ILE A 129 -6.11 19.69 -11.47
C ILE A 129 -6.26 20.56 -10.22
N GLY A 130 -7.43 20.57 -9.60
CA GLY A 130 -7.66 21.29 -8.34
C GLY A 130 -6.75 20.80 -7.21
N ALA A 131 -6.61 19.48 -7.06
CA ALA A 131 -5.70 18.91 -6.06
C ALA A 131 -4.22 19.18 -6.39
N MET A 132 -3.85 19.19 -7.67
CA MET A 132 -2.50 19.53 -8.13
C MET A 132 -2.15 20.99 -7.81
N LEU A 133 -3.06 21.92 -8.10
CA LEU A 133 -2.88 23.35 -7.80
C LEU A 133 -2.80 23.60 -6.29
N ALA A 134 -3.65 22.93 -5.50
CA ALA A 134 -3.61 23.03 -4.05
C ALA A 134 -2.27 22.52 -3.47
N ALA A 135 -1.77 21.39 -3.97
CA ALA A 135 -0.48 20.84 -3.55
C ALA A 135 0.69 21.78 -3.93
N ALA A 136 0.65 22.38 -5.11
CA ALA A 136 1.67 23.35 -5.55
C ALA A 136 1.66 24.61 -4.68
N ALA A 137 0.49 25.18 -4.40
CA ALA A 137 0.35 26.35 -3.53
C ALA A 137 0.87 26.07 -2.10
N ALA A 138 0.57 24.90 -1.55
CA ALA A 138 1.08 24.48 -0.24
C ALA A 138 2.62 24.39 -0.23
N ALA A 139 3.22 23.81 -1.26
CA ALA A 139 4.68 23.73 -1.39
C ALA A 139 5.35 25.11 -1.52
N GLU A 140 4.72 26.05 -2.23
CA GLU A 140 5.20 27.44 -2.34
C GLU A 140 5.16 28.16 -0.98
N LEU A 141 4.08 28.00 -0.22
CA LEU A 141 3.95 28.54 1.13
C LEU A 141 5.04 28.00 2.06
N ASP A 142 5.28 26.69 2.06
CA ASP A 142 6.34 26.07 2.86
C ASP A 142 7.73 26.60 2.48
N ALA A 143 8.00 26.77 1.18
CA ALA A 143 9.25 27.34 0.70
C ALA A 143 9.44 28.80 1.16
N MET A 144 8.40 29.63 1.10
CA MET A 144 8.45 31.01 1.61
C MET A 144 8.70 31.06 3.12
N GLN A 145 8.08 30.17 3.90
CA GLN A 145 8.30 30.07 5.34
C GLN A 145 9.71 29.59 5.69
N ALA A 146 10.28 28.67 4.91
CA ALA A 146 11.65 28.19 5.10
C ALA A 146 12.68 29.32 4.93
N VAL A 147 12.48 30.21 3.95
CA VAL A 147 13.35 31.40 3.75
C VAL A 147 13.28 32.35 4.95
N GLN A 148 12.09 32.59 5.51
CA GLN A 148 11.92 33.45 6.68
C GLN A 148 12.63 32.91 7.93
N ARG A 149 12.71 31.59 8.09
CA ARG A 149 13.41 30.95 9.22
C ARG A 149 14.94 30.97 9.06
N GLY A 150 15.46 31.02 7.83
CA GLY A 150 16.89 31.07 7.55
C GLY A 150 17.54 32.45 7.70
N GLY A 151 16.75 33.53 7.81
CA GLY A 151 17.24 34.92 7.90
C GLY A 151 17.66 35.40 9.29
N GLY A 152 17.64 34.55 10.31
CA GLY A 152 17.91 34.92 11.71
C GLY A 152 19.31 34.56 12.20
N SER A 153 20.36 35.23 11.72
CA SER A 153 21.66 35.27 12.41
C SER A 153 22.39 36.56 12.05
N GLY A 154 22.34 37.52 12.97
CA GLY A 154 23.04 38.79 12.82
C GLY A 154 22.81 39.71 14.02
N ALA A 155 23.32 39.34 15.20
CA ALA A 155 23.83 40.29 16.19
C ALA A 155 24.40 39.53 17.41
N ASN A 156 25.67 39.75 17.71
CA ASN A 156 26.04 40.50 18.91
C ASN A 156 27.55 40.81 18.85
N GLY A 157 27.84 42.11 18.72
CA GLY A 157 29.09 42.73 19.13
C GLY A 157 28.85 43.52 20.41
#